data_AF-A0A9D1B8F8-F1
#
_entry.id   AF-A0A9D1B8F8-F1
#
_cell.length_a   1.000
_cell.length_b   1.000
_cell.length_c   1.000
_cell.angle_alpha   90.00
_cell.angle_beta   90.00
_cell.angle_gamma   90.00
#
_symmetry.space_group_name_H-M   'P 1'
#
loop_
_entity.id
_entity.type
_entity.pdbx_description
1 polymer ?
#
loop_
_entity_poly.entity_id
_entity_poly.type
_entity_poly.pdbx_seq_one_letter_code
_entity_poly.pdbx_strand_id
1 'polypeptide(L)'
;MIGDDRQVLIIDEQGREARSNDADTLIRELTGWRVPVTALPAWIRGLPLTDKASFRINNQGLLASTTHGDWTVNYDRYTEQAGFRLPTRIRISAQDISIRLVVDQWDVQPLPVTRTK
;
A
#
# COMPACT_ATOMS: atom_id res chain seq x y z
N MET A 1 26.28 1.00 18.46
CA MET A 1 25.09 1.88 18.50
C MET A 1 24.32 1.60 17.22
N ILE A 2 23.12 1.00 17.31
CA ILE A 2 22.27 0.69 16.15
C ILE A 2 21.14 1.72 16.20
N GLY A 3 21.13 2.66 15.26
CA GLY A 3 20.03 3.61 15.09
C GLY A 3 18.90 2.94 14.31
N ASP A 4 17.69 2.95 14.87
CA ASP A 4 16.46 2.47 14.22
C ASP A 4 16.02 3.51 13.18
N ASP A 5 16.47 3.33 11.94
CA ASP A 5 16.39 4.32 10.85
C ASP A 5 15.06 4.23 10.09
N ARG A 6 13.93 4.18 10.80
CA ARG A 6 12.58 4.25 10.19
C ARG A 6 12.08 5.69 10.08
N GLN A 7 12.87 6.53 9.43
CA GLN A 7 12.46 7.88 9.08
C GLN A 7 11.81 7.89 7.69
N VAL A 8 10.65 8.54 7.60
CA VAL A 8 9.95 8.83 6.35
C VAL A 8 10.48 10.16 5.85
N LEU A 9 10.91 10.20 4.58
CA LEU A 9 11.35 11.40 3.88
C LEU A 9 10.28 11.78 2.86
N ILE A 10 9.85 13.05 2.90
CA ILE A 10 9.04 13.66 1.85
C ILE A 10 9.87 14.73 1.17
N ILE A 11 9.88 14.70 -0.15
CA ILE A 11 10.51 15.71 -1.00
C ILE A 11 9.38 16.36 -1.79
N ASP A 12 9.23 17.67 -1.66
CA ASP A 12 8.22 18.42 -2.42
C ASP A 12 8.74 18.87 -3.80
N GLU A 13 7.90 19.57 -4.55
CA GLU A 13 8.22 20.06 -5.90
C GLU A 13 9.39 21.06 -5.93
N GLN A 14 9.74 21.65 -4.78
CA GLN A 14 10.84 22.61 -4.63
C GLN A 14 12.12 21.92 -4.12
N GLY A 15 12.10 20.60 -3.94
CA GLY A 15 13.21 19.83 -3.41
C GLY A 15 13.38 19.96 -1.89
N ARG A 16 12.37 20.49 -1.18
CA ARG A 16 12.43 20.60 0.28
C ARG A 16 12.18 19.24 0.91
N GLU A 17 13.10 18.84 1.76
CA GLU A 17 13.04 17.60 2.52
C GLU A 17 12.34 17.81 3.86
N ALA A 18 11.40 16.93 4.19
CA ALA A 18 10.78 16.84 5.50
C ALA A 18 10.92 15.39 6.02
N ARG A 19 11.31 15.24 7.29
CA ARG A 19 11.58 13.93 7.90
C ARG A 19 10.77 13.74 9.17
N SER A 20 10.22 12.53 9.36
CA SER A 20 9.49 12.15 10.57
C SER A 20 9.55 10.64 10.78
N ASN A 21 9.36 10.20 12.02
CA ASN A 21 9.15 8.78 12.34
C ASN A 21 7.68 8.36 12.12
N ASP A 22 6.80 9.31 11.79
CA ASP A 22 5.37 9.10 11.53
C ASP A 22 5.00 9.72 10.18
N ALA A 23 4.81 8.85 9.18
CA ALA A 23 4.45 9.23 7.82
C ALA A 23 3.10 9.95 7.73
N ASP A 24 2.13 9.50 8.53
CA ASP A 24 0.75 9.97 8.47
C ASP A 24 0.68 11.39 9.05
N THR A 25 1.39 11.64 10.15
CA THR A 25 1.54 12.98 10.71
C THR A 25 2.27 13.92 9.74
N LEU A 26 3.34 13.47 9.10
CA LEU A 26 4.12 14.31 8.18
C LEU A 26 3.32 14.74 6.95
N ILE A 27 2.57 13.82 6.32
CA ILE A 27 1.70 14.18 5.19
C ILE A 27 0.64 15.17 5.61
N ARG A 28 0.04 15.00 6.78
CA ARG A 28 -0.98 15.93 7.29
C ARG A 28 -0.38 17.32 7.51
N GLU A 29 0.83 17.43 8.05
CA GLU A 29 1.49 18.72 8.29
C GLU A 29 1.85 19.44 6.99
N LEU A 30 2.25 18.70 5.96
CA LEU A 30 2.65 19.27 4.68
C LEU A 30 1.47 19.58 3.74
N THR A 31 0.41 18.77 3.76
CA THR A 31 -0.67 18.82 2.76
C THR A 31 -2.05 19.11 3.35
N GLY A 32 -2.21 18.95 4.67
CA GLY A 32 -3.51 18.97 5.35
C GLY A 32 -4.31 17.67 5.21
N TRP A 33 -3.89 16.72 4.36
CA TRP A 33 -4.62 15.48 4.13
C TRP A 33 -4.40 14.45 5.23
N ARG A 34 -5.43 13.69 5.57
CA ARG A 34 -5.38 12.61 6.58
C ARG A 34 -5.31 11.24 5.91
N VAL A 35 -4.29 11.02 5.07
CA VAL A 35 -4.08 9.74 4.38
C VAL A 35 -3.25 8.80 5.27
N PRO A 36 -3.67 7.55 5.48
CA PRO A 36 -2.89 6.55 6.22
C PRO A 36 -1.80 6.00 5.30
N VAL A 37 -0.71 6.74 5.15
CA VAL A 37 0.44 6.33 4.34
C VAL A 37 1.05 5.04 4.88
N THR A 38 1.05 4.86 6.19
CA THR A 38 1.49 3.63 6.86
C THR A 38 0.71 2.39 6.40
N ALA A 39 -0.55 2.55 5.96
CA ALA A 39 -1.40 1.48 5.44
C ALA A 39 -1.13 1.15 3.97
N LEU A 40 -0.65 2.12 3.18
CA LEU A 40 -0.49 1.97 1.72
C LEU A 40 0.35 0.75 1.33
N PRO A 41 1.50 0.44 1.95
CA PRO A 41 2.28 -0.73 1.56
C PRO A 41 1.50 -2.05 1.67
N ALA A 42 0.62 -2.19 2.67
CA ALA A 42 -0.23 -3.38 2.80
C ALA A 42 -1.27 -3.42 1.69
N TRP A 43 -1.95 -2.31 1.42
CA TRP A 43 -2.95 -2.22 0.35
C TRP A 43 -2.35 -2.40 -1.04
N ILE A 44 -1.15 -1.89 -1.30
CA ILE A 44 -0.43 -2.09 -2.56
C ILE A 44 -0.20 -3.59 -2.82
N ARG A 45 0.14 -4.34 -1.77
CA ARG A 45 0.35 -5.80 -1.82
C ARG A 45 -0.95 -6.61 -1.84
N GLY A 46 -2.13 -5.97 -1.75
CA GLY A 46 -3.40 -6.69 -1.69
C GLY A 46 -3.67 -7.36 -0.34
N LEU A 47 -3.13 -6.81 0.75
CA LEU A 47 -3.30 -7.32 2.10
C LEU A 47 -4.28 -6.44 2.88
N PRO A 48 -5.31 -7.02 3.54
CA PRO A 48 -6.12 -6.29 4.50
C PRO A 48 -5.29 -5.98 5.76
N LEU A 49 -5.61 -4.88 6.44
CA LEU A 49 -5.00 -4.56 7.73
C LEU A 49 -5.59 -5.46 8.82
N THR A 50 -4.72 -6.11 9.58
CA THR A 50 -5.02 -7.30 10.40
C THR A 50 -5.99 -7.08 11.55
N ASP A 51 -6.22 -5.84 11.96
CA ASP A 51 -6.80 -5.51 13.25
C ASP A 51 -8.30 -5.16 13.21
N LYS A 52 -8.87 -4.69 12.09
CA LYS A 52 -10.31 -4.38 11.96
C LYS A 52 -10.86 -4.40 10.53
N ALA A 53 -10.15 -5.01 9.58
CA ALA A 53 -10.55 -4.89 8.18
C ALA A 53 -11.67 -5.85 7.79
N SER A 54 -12.81 -5.29 7.36
CA SER A 54 -13.78 -6.04 6.55
C SER A 54 -13.23 -6.19 5.15
N PHE A 55 -13.45 -7.35 4.52
CA PHE A 55 -13.01 -7.57 3.15
C PHE A 55 -14.00 -8.41 2.34
N ARG A 56 -13.92 -8.26 1.02
CA ARG A 56 -14.64 -9.09 0.06
C ARG A 56 -13.63 -9.73 -0.87
N ILE A 57 -13.94 -10.94 -1.29
CA ILE A 57 -13.15 -11.71 -2.25
C ILE A 57 -13.94 -11.78 -3.57
N ASN A 58 -13.25 -11.75 -4.70
CA ASN A 58 -13.86 -11.92 -6.02
C ASN A 58 -14.00 -13.42 -6.39
N ASN A 59 -14.60 -13.70 -7.54
CA ASN A 59 -14.83 -15.08 -8.00
C ASN A 59 -13.54 -15.88 -8.25
N GLN A 60 -12.37 -15.23 -8.29
CA GLN A 60 -11.06 -15.86 -8.48
C GLN A 60 -10.35 -16.14 -7.14
N GLY A 61 -11.00 -15.85 -6.00
CA GLY A 61 -10.37 -16.01 -4.69
C GLY A 61 -9.40 -14.88 -4.34
N LEU A 62 -9.44 -13.74 -5.04
CA LEU A 62 -8.58 -12.58 -4.80
C LEU A 62 -9.31 -11.48 -4.04
N LEU A 63 -8.57 -10.66 -3.28
CA LEU A 63 -9.13 -9.51 -2.59
C LEU A 63 -9.84 -8.58 -3.58
N ALA A 64 -11.13 -8.33 -3.39
CA ALA A 64 -11.93 -7.44 -4.23
C ALA A 64 -12.02 -6.06 -3.60
N SER A 65 -12.24 -6.02 -2.29
CA SER A 65 -12.28 -4.79 -1.53
C SER A 65 -11.89 -5.02 -0.08
N THR A 66 -11.36 -4.00 0.58
CA THR A 66 -11.21 -3.98 2.04
C THR A 66 -11.52 -2.59 2.59
N THR A 67 -12.01 -2.54 3.82
CA THR A 67 -12.27 -1.28 4.53
C THR A 67 -11.44 -1.19 5.80
N HIS A 68 -10.94 0.00 6.13
CA HIS A 68 -10.23 0.25 7.38
C HIS A 68 -10.53 1.66 7.90
N GLY A 69 -11.29 1.75 9.00
CA GLY A 69 -11.90 3.01 9.41
C GLY A 69 -12.82 3.54 8.29
N ASP A 70 -12.63 4.79 7.90
CA ASP A 70 -13.37 5.45 6.82
C ASP A 70 -12.81 5.14 5.42
N TRP A 71 -11.72 4.38 5.33
CA TRP A 71 -11.07 4.06 4.07
C TRP A 71 -11.69 2.85 3.41
N THR A 72 -12.01 2.99 2.12
CA THR A 72 -12.37 1.88 1.24
C THR A 72 -11.29 1.69 0.19
N VAL A 73 -10.81 0.45 0.05
CA VAL A 73 -9.83 0.04 -0.94
C VAL A 73 -10.49 -0.95 -1.88
N ASN A 74 -10.47 -0.66 -3.18
CA ASN A 74 -11.00 -1.53 -4.23
C ASN A 74 -9.85 -1.99 -5.14
N TYR A 75 -9.84 -3.29 -5.43
CA TYR A 75 -8.85 -3.93 -6.29
C TYR A 75 -9.49 -4.24 -7.63
N ASP A 76 -9.25 -3.36 -8.60
CA ASP A 76 -9.96 -3.40 -9.87
C ASP A 76 -9.29 -4.31 -10.91
N ARG A 77 -7.97 -4.56 -10.78
CA ARG A 77 -7.21 -5.39 -11.72
C ARG A 77 -6.06 -6.08 -11.02
N TYR A 78 -5.77 -7.31 -11.47
CA TYR A 78 -4.65 -8.13 -11.05
C TYR A 78 -3.81 -8.54 -12.27
N THR A 79 -2.55 -8.87 -12.03
CA THR A 79 -1.65 -9.58 -12.95
C THR A 79 -1.09 -10.82 -12.27
N GLU A 80 -0.60 -11.77 -13.06
CA GLU A 80 0.16 -12.91 -12.56
C GLU A 80 1.63 -12.75 -12.93
N GLN A 81 2.52 -12.81 -11.94
CA GLN A 81 3.95 -12.71 -12.14
C GLN A 81 4.70 -13.59 -11.15
N ALA A 82 5.63 -14.42 -11.66
CA ALA A 82 6.42 -15.35 -10.86
C ALA A 82 5.59 -16.24 -9.90
N GLY A 83 4.36 -16.61 -10.32
CA GLY A 83 3.42 -17.41 -9.51
C GLY A 83 2.61 -16.61 -8.48
N PHE A 84 2.75 -15.28 -8.42
CA PHE A 84 1.98 -14.41 -7.55
C PHE A 84 0.90 -13.66 -8.33
N ARG A 85 -0.30 -13.55 -7.74
CA ARG A 85 -1.39 -12.72 -8.26
C ARG A 85 -1.36 -11.37 -7.55
N LEU A 86 -0.99 -10.33 -8.29
CA LEU A 86 -0.64 -9.02 -7.74
C LEU A 86 -1.56 -7.92 -8.27
N PRO A 87 -2.03 -6.97 -7.45
CA PRO A 87 -2.85 -5.86 -7.93
C PRO A 87 -2.11 -4.98 -8.93
N THR A 88 -2.77 -4.57 -10.01
CA THR A 88 -2.25 -3.57 -10.97
C THR A 88 -3.09 -2.30 -11.02
N ARG A 89 -4.32 -2.34 -10.48
CA ARG A 89 -5.15 -1.15 -10.34
C ARG A 89 -5.87 -1.16 -9.00
N ILE A 90 -5.57 -0.16 -8.19
CA ILE A 90 -6.12 -0.01 -6.84
C ILE A 90 -6.76 1.37 -6.73
N ARG A 91 -7.99 1.43 -6.21
CA ARG A 91 -8.68 2.69 -5.86
C ARG A 91 -8.89 2.75 -4.37
N ILE A 92 -8.36 3.79 -3.76
CA ILE A 92 -8.42 4.03 -2.32
C ILE A 92 -9.19 5.33 -2.12
N SER A 93 -10.17 5.35 -1.23
CA SER A 93 -10.99 6.54 -1.00
C SER A 93 -11.50 6.65 0.42
N ALA A 94 -11.59 7.87 0.91
CA ALA A 94 -12.27 8.25 2.14
C ALA A 94 -12.78 9.69 1.99
N GLN A 95 -14.05 9.95 2.33
CA GLN A 95 -14.67 11.28 2.26
C GLN A 95 -14.45 11.96 0.88
N ASP A 96 -13.68 13.05 0.83
CA ASP A 96 -13.34 13.85 -0.34
C ASP A 96 -12.01 13.43 -1.02
N ILE A 97 -11.29 12.47 -0.44
CA ILE A 97 -10.01 11.99 -0.96
C ILE A 97 -10.22 10.74 -1.82
N SER A 98 -9.67 10.76 -3.03
CA SER A 98 -9.58 9.58 -3.90
C SER A 98 -8.18 9.44 -4.49
N ILE A 99 -7.58 8.27 -4.27
CA ILE A 99 -6.27 7.89 -4.77
C ILE A 99 -6.45 6.74 -5.74
N ARG A 100 -5.87 6.88 -6.94
CA ARG A 100 -5.79 5.80 -7.92
C ARG A 100 -4.33 5.41 -8.10
N LEU A 101 -4.02 4.17 -7.78
CA LEU A 101 -2.72 3.58 -8.04
C LEU A 101 -2.79 2.66 -9.24
N VAL A 102 -1.85 2.83 -10.16
CA VAL A 102 -1.63 1.94 -11.29
C VAL A 102 -0.20 1.43 -11.19
N VAL A 103 -0.05 0.11 -11.06
CA VAL A 103 1.25 -0.55 -11.04
C VAL A 103 1.52 -1.07 -12.44
N ASP A 104 2.55 -0.52 -13.08
CA ASP A 104 2.95 -0.89 -14.44
C ASP A 104 3.68 -2.24 -14.45
N GLN A 105 4.67 -2.38 -13.57
CA GLN A 105 5.46 -3.60 -13.42
C GLN A 105 5.66 -3.92 -11.95
N TRP A 106 5.53 -5.21 -11.64
CA TRP A 106 6.03 -5.74 -10.38
C TRP A 106 7.44 -6.25 -10.62
N ASP A 107 8.32 -6.12 -9.63
CA ASP A 107 9.57 -6.85 -9.60
C ASP A 107 9.51 -7.80 -8.40
N VAL A 108 9.29 -9.09 -8.69
CA VAL A 108 9.11 -10.12 -7.67
C VAL A 108 10.18 -11.16 -7.86
N GLN A 109 11.05 -11.27 -6.87
CA GLN A 109 12.05 -12.32 -6.82
C GLN A 109 11.40 -13.60 -6.27
N PRO A 110 11.28 -14.68 -7.07
CA PRO A 110 10.80 -15.95 -6.54
C PRO A 110 11.79 -16.47 -5.49
N LEU A 111 11.27 -17.05 -4.41
CA LEU A 111 12.11 -17.70 -3.41
C LEU A 111 12.97 -18.78 -4.09
N PRO A 112 14.27 -18.86 -3.79
CA PRO A 112 15.11 -19.91 -4.33
C PRO A 112 14.55 -21.27 -3.88
N VAL A 113 14.16 -22.11 -4.84
CA VAL A 113 13.79 -23.49 -4.56
C VAL A 113 15.07 -24.25 -4.19
N THR A 114 15.35 -24.40 -2.90
CA THR A 114 16.40 -25.30 -2.44
C THR A 114 15.96 -26.72 -2.77
N ARG A 115 16.46 -27.25 -3.89
CA ARG A 115 16.23 -28.64 -4.27
C ARG A 115 17.18 -29.49 -3.42
N THR A 116 16.72 -29.92 -2.25
CA THR A 116 17.43 -30.90 -1.42
C THR A 116 17.54 -32.19 -2.22
N LYS A 117 18.79 -32.62 -2.47
CA LYS A 117 19.12 -33.86 -3.19
C LYS A 117 19.08 -35.06 -2.25
#